data_AF-A0AA91CA77-F1
#
_entry.id   AF-A0AA91CA77-F1
#
_cell.length_a   1.000
_cell.length_b   1.000
_cell.length_c   1.000
_cell.angle_alpha   90.00
_cell.angle_beta   90.00
_cell.angle_gamma   90.00
#
_symmetry.space_group_name_H-M   'P 1'
#
loop_
_entity.id
_entity.type
_entity.pdbx_description
1 polymer ?
#
loop_
_entity_poly.entity_id
_entity_poly.type
_entity_poly.pdbx_seq_one_letter_code
_entity_poly.pdbx_strand_id
1 'polypeptide(L)' 'ACLTVPWTTPPIVFGFLATGANVMGAVTQAILIVVSTVIYVPFLIAYEKYQNKQAAEA' A
#
# COMPACT_ATOMS: atom_id res chain seq x y z
N ALA A 1 -7.79 21.50 12.88
CA ALA A 1 -6.49 20.88 13.20
C ALA A 1 -6.43 19.55 12.47
N CYS A 2 -5.41 19.31 11.64
CA CYS A 2 -5.16 17.98 11.10
C CYS A 2 -4.87 17.08 12.30
N LEU A 3 -5.74 16.11 12.58
CA LEU A 3 -5.49 15.13 13.64
C LEU A 3 -4.23 14.38 13.23
N THR A 4 -3.21 14.37 14.09
CA THR A 4 -2.02 13.52 13.88
C THR A 4 -2.43 12.08 14.14
N VAL A 5 -3.01 11.45 13.12
CA VAL A 5 -3.38 10.05 13.18
C VAL A 5 -2.09 9.22 13.14
N PRO A 6 -1.86 8.30 14.10
CA PRO A 6 -0.65 7.51 14.10
C PRO A 6 -0.60 6.61 12.85
N TRP A 7 0.58 6.48 12.24
CA TRP A 7 0.78 5.68 11.03
C TRP A 7 0.48 4.18 11.23
N THR A 8 0.38 3.72 12.47
CA THR A 8 -0.01 2.37 12.84
C THR A 8 -1.53 2.12 12.72
N THR A 9 -2.35 3.14 12.45
CA THR A 9 -3.79 2.92 12.21
C THR A 9 -4.00 2.21 10.86
N PRO A 10 -4.98 1.29 10.77
CA PRO A 10 -5.30 0.62 9.51
C PRO A 10 -5.55 1.62 8.38
N PRO A 11 -5.06 1.38 7.15
CA PRO A 11 -5.03 2.40 6.08
C PRO A 11 -6.39 3.05 5.81
N ILE A 12 -7.46 2.27 5.69
CA ILE A 12 -8.80 2.83 5.37
C ILE A 12 -9.29 3.75 6.50
N VAL A 13 -9.05 3.36 7.76
CA VAL A 13 -9.39 4.16 8.95
C VAL A 13 -8.50 5.39 9.03
N PHE A 14 -7.22 5.26 8.67
CA PHE A 14 -6.27 6.38 8.57
C PHE A 14 -6.78 7.44 7.59
N GLY A 15 -7.16 7.06 6.36
CA GLY A 15 -7.68 7.99 5.36
C GLY A 15 -8.96 8.70 5.80
N PHE A 16 -9.86 8.01 6.50
CA PHE A 16 -11.08 8.59 7.07
C PHE A 16 -10.77 9.61 8.18
N LEU A 17 -9.91 9.25 9.13
CA LEU A 17 -9.58 10.13 10.27
C LEU A 17 -8.69 11.31 9.86
N ALA A 18 -7.76 11.10 8.93
CA ALA A 18 -6.87 12.15 8.40
C ALA A 18 -7.63 13.25 7.66
N THR A 19 -8.80 12.94 7.10
CA THR A 19 -9.66 13.88 6.37
C THR A 19 -10.82 14.43 7.20
N GLY A 20 -10.82 14.19 8.52
CA GLY A 20 -11.83 14.72 9.43
C GLY A 20 -13.16 13.95 9.37
N ALA A 21 -13.10 12.61 9.35
CA ALA A 21 -14.27 11.73 9.21
C ALA A 21 -14.99 11.85 7.86
N ASN A 22 -14.23 12.11 6.79
CA ASN A 22 -14.76 12.17 5.42
C ASN A 22 -14.60 10.81 4.73
N VAL A 23 -15.71 10.26 4.23
CA VAL A 23 -15.74 8.98 3.49
C VAL A 23 -14.87 9.03 2.24
N MET A 24 -14.74 10.21 1.61
CA MET A 24 -13.87 10.37 0.44
C MET A 24 -12.40 10.11 0.76
N GLY A 25 -11.95 10.39 1.99
CA GLY A 25 -10.59 10.07 2.42
C GLY A 25 -10.33 8.56 2.51
N ALA A 26 -11.33 7.79 2.95
CA ALA A 26 -11.25 6.32 2.94
C ALA A 26 -11.20 5.76 1.51
N VAL A 27 -11.98 6.33 0.59
CA VAL A 27 -12.00 5.92 -0.82
C VAL A 27 -10.65 6.21 -1.50
N THR A 28 -10.09 7.40 -1.30
CA THR A 28 -8.76 7.74 -1.82
C THR A 28 -7.70 6.78 -1.29
N GLN A 29 -7.77 6.41 0.00
CA GLN A 29 -6.81 5.44 0.54
C GLN A 29 -6.95 4.05 -0.08
N ALA A 30 -8.17 3.58 -0.33
CA ALA A 30 -8.41 2.31 -1.01
C ALA A 30 -7.81 2.31 -2.43
N ILE A 31 -7.99 3.41 -3.18
CA ILE A 31 -7.40 3.58 -4.51
C ILE A 31 -5.87 3.55 -4.42
N LEU A 32 -5.28 4.25 -3.46
CA LEU A 32 -3.83 4.27 -3.26
C LEU A 32 -3.27 2.88 -2.99
N ILE A 33 -3.93 2.07 -2.15
CA ILE A 33 -3.51 0.69 -1.88
C ILE A 33 -3.49 -0.13 -3.17
N VAL A 34 -4.58 -0.06 -3.96
CA VAL A 34 -4.66 -0.80 -5.23
C VAL A 34 -3.56 -0.35 -6.20
N VAL A 35 -3.35 0.94 -6.35
CA VAL A 35 -2.30 1.49 -7.23
C VAL A 35 -0.92 1.06 -6.77
N SER A 36 -0.63 1.13 -5.47
CA SER A 36 0.64 0.66 -4.90
C SER A 36 0.85 -0.83 -5.15
N THR A 37 -0.18 -1.66 -5.01
CA THR A 37 -0.10 -3.10 -5.33
C THR A 37 0.21 -3.31 -6.81
N VAL A 38 -0.52 -2.65 -7.71
CA VAL A 38 -0.31 -2.79 -9.17
C VAL A 38 1.09 -2.36 -9.59
N ILE A 39 1.60 -1.27 -9.01
CA ILE A 39 2.97 -0.81 -9.26
C ILE A 39 3.99 -1.80 -8.71
N TYR A 40 3.75 -2.40 -7.55
CA TYR A 40 4.73 -3.28 -6.88
C TYR A 40 4.79 -4.70 -7.46
N VAL A 41 3.66 -5.24 -7.92
CA VAL A 41 3.56 -6.60 -8.49
C VAL A 41 4.60 -6.91 -9.59
N PRO A 42 4.83 -6.07 -10.62
CA PRO A 42 5.83 -6.40 -11.65
C PRO A 42 7.26 -6.47 -11.09
N PHE A 43 7.59 -5.63 -10.10
CA PHE A 43 8.90 -5.70 -9.44
C PHE A 43 9.04 -6.96 -8.60
N LEU A 44 7.96 -7.36 -7.90
CA LEU A 44 7.93 -8.59 -7.12
C LEU A 44 8.11 -9.83 -8.01
N ILE A 45 7.41 -9.91 -9.14
CA ILE A 45 7.57 -11.01 -10.11
C ILE A 45 9.00 -11.04 -10.68
N ALA A 46 9.58 -9.89 -11.00
CA ALA A 46 10.96 -9.81 -11.49
C ALA A 46 11.96 -10.28 -10.42
N TYR A 47 11.74 -9.90 -9.16
CA TYR A 47 12.53 -10.33 -8.02
C TYR A 47 12.45 -11.85 -7.81
N GLU A 48 11.24 -12.43 -7.81
CA GLU A 48 11.04 -13.88 -7.69
C GLU A 48 11.73 -14.64 -8.83
N LYS A 49 11.64 -14.16 -10.07
CA LYS A 49 12.34 -14.76 -11.21
C LYS A 49 13.86 -14.73 -11.06
N TYR A 50 14.41 -13.64 -10.53
CA TYR A 50 15.85 -13.52 -10.28
C TYR A 50 16.31 -14.49 -9.18
N GLN A 51 15.57 -14.57 -8.07
CA GLN A 51 15.90 -15.49 -6.97
C GLN A 51 15.78 -16.96 -7.39
N ASN A 52 14.76 -17.33 -8.16
CA ASN A 52 14.60 -18.71 -8.65
C ASN A 52 15.73 -19.14 -9.60
N LYS A 53 16.28 -18.22 -10.41
CA LYS A 53 17.46 -18.50 -11.23
C LYS A 53 18.69 -18.74 -10.37
N GLN A 54 18.91 -17.87 -9.38
CA GLN A 54 20.05 -17.98 -8.47
C GLN A 54 19.99 -19.26 -7.63
N ALA A 55 18.81 -19.70 -7.22
CA ALA A 55 18.59 -20.96 -6.50
C ALA A 55 18.77 -22.22 -7.37
N ALA A 56 18.62 -22.11 -8.70
CA ALA A 56 18.84 -23.22 -9.63
C ALA A 56 20.31 -23.35 -10.07
N GLU A 57 21.09 -22.28 -9.91
CA GLU A 57 22.53 -22.24 -10.21
C GLU A 57 23.41 -22.61 -8.99
N ALA A 58 22.82 -22.68 -7.79
CA ALA A 58 23.44 -23.13 -6.55
C ALA A 58 23.20 -24.64 -6.31
#